data_AF-A0A969QKX4-F1
#
_entry.id   AF-A0A969QKX4-F1
#
_cell.length_a   1.000
_cell.length_b   1.000
_cell.length_c   1.000
_cell.angle_alpha   90.00
_cell.angle_beta   90.00
_cell.angle_gamma   90.00
#
_symmetry.space_group_name_H-M   'P 1'
#
loop_
_entity.id
_entity.type
_entity.pdbx_description
1 polymer ?
#
loop_
_entity_poly.entity_id
_entity_poly.type
_entity_poly.pdbx_seq_one_letter_code
_entity_poly.pdbx_strand_id
1 'polypeptide(L)'
;MTRQNVANLPELTAWKADNLRMTAILSPAAQLPKHSLWEELLGQPPENITSQPRIGVQQEEGAFEGEKLIVTVQPTRIDWIFTVDNNQNTTISQKITSIGQFVDALNPFVDLMVRWLQISPPLQRLAFGATLLLPMDESSAARQQLLAYLPLNPQAFENAQEFAYQINRPRNSISGISDLPINRLSKWSVISWRTIQIVPKVNNSSDESCFTCCLEVDINTSPEYQGDLPSERLPQLFRELVDLGQEIAREGDIP
;
A
#
# COMPACT_ATOMS: atom_id res chain seq x y z
N MET A 1 11.34 -28.25 8.99
CA MET A 1 12.32 -27.86 7.96
C MET A 1 13.01 -26.60 8.45
N THR A 2 14.30 -26.72 8.76
CA THR A 2 15.10 -25.68 9.41
C THR A 2 15.46 -24.61 8.36
N ARG A 3 15.11 -23.33 8.61
CA ARG A 3 15.50 -22.19 7.76
C ARG A 3 17.02 -22.11 7.69
N GLN A 4 17.64 -22.67 6.65
CA GLN A 4 19.10 -22.71 6.49
C GLN A 4 19.67 -21.57 5.63
N ASN A 5 18.86 -20.60 5.24
CA ASN A 5 19.32 -19.35 4.64
C ASN A 5 18.54 -18.20 5.25
N VAL A 6 18.97 -17.72 6.42
CA VAL A 6 18.65 -16.34 6.80
C VAL A 6 19.59 -15.48 5.98
N ALA A 7 19.26 -15.27 4.70
CA ALA A 7 19.83 -14.16 3.97
C ALA A 7 19.52 -12.90 4.79
N ASN A 8 20.48 -11.97 4.90
CA ASN A 8 20.28 -10.70 5.58
C ASN A 8 19.16 -9.94 4.84
N LEU A 9 17.92 -10.10 5.31
CA LEU A 9 16.80 -9.32 4.81
C LEU A 9 17.07 -7.85 5.14
N PRO A 10 16.89 -6.93 4.19
CA PRO A 10 16.99 -5.50 4.44
C PRO A 10 16.07 -5.08 5.59
N GLU A 11 16.55 -4.10 6.36
CA GLU A 11 15.71 -3.41 7.34
C GLU A 11 14.48 -2.77 6.68
N LEU A 12 13.41 -2.59 7.44
CA LEU A 12 12.15 -2.02 6.90
C LEU A 12 12.33 -0.62 6.30
N THR A 13 13.31 0.14 6.77
CA THR A 13 13.66 1.49 6.27
C THR A 13 14.30 1.47 4.88
N ALA A 14 14.77 0.32 4.39
CA ALA A 14 15.27 0.18 3.02
C ALA A 14 14.15 0.20 1.98
N TRP A 15 12.93 -0.17 2.37
CA TRP A 15 11.77 -0.11 1.51
C TRP A 15 11.29 1.32 1.32
N LYS A 16 11.03 1.69 0.07
CA LYS A 16 10.31 2.92 -0.28
C LYS A 16 8.84 2.60 -0.48
N ALA A 17 7.96 3.51 -0.08
CA ALA A 17 6.54 3.39 -0.40
C ALA A 17 6.24 4.07 -1.74
N ASP A 18 5.55 3.39 -2.64
CA ASP A 18 4.97 3.99 -3.84
C ASP A 18 3.59 4.58 -3.52
N ASN A 19 2.78 3.81 -2.79
CA ASN A 19 1.51 4.27 -2.26
C ASN A 19 1.15 3.52 -0.97
N LEU A 20 0.33 4.18 -0.14
CA LEU A 20 -0.39 3.60 0.99
C LEU A 20 -1.88 3.80 0.78
N ARG A 21 -2.68 2.81 1.16
CA ARG A 21 -4.13 2.83 0.98
C ARG A 21 -4.84 2.33 2.24
N MET A 22 -5.93 2.99 2.58
CA MET A 22 -6.96 2.42 3.43
C MET A 22 -8.26 2.35 2.63
N THR A 23 -8.92 1.20 2.66
CA THR A 23 -10.24 1.02 2.06
C THR A 23 -11.23 0.63 3.15
N ALA A 24 -12.33 1.36 3.24
CA ALA A 24 -13.43 1.10 4.15
C ALA A 24 -14.68 0.76 3.35
N ILE A 25 -15.28 -0.41 3.60
CA ILE A 25 -16.58 -0.78 3.06
C ILE A 25 -17.64 -0.45 4.10
N LEU A 26 -18.59 0.38 3.71
CA LEU A 26 -19.62 0.91 4.60
C LEU A 26 -20.71 -0.14 4.85
N SER A 27 -21.29 -0.09 6.04
CA SER A 27 -22.49 -0.85 6.34
C SER A 27 -23.66 -0.40 5.45
N PRO A 28 -24.59 -1.30 5.04
CA PRO A 28 -25.74 -0.94 4.21
C PRO A 28 -26.63 0.16 4.79
N ALA A 29 -26.64 0.30 6.12
CA ALA A 29 -27.38 1.33 6.84
C ALA A 29 -26.58 2.62 7.06
N ALA A 30 -25.30 2.65 6.69
CA ALA A 30 -24.45 3.83 6.86
C ALA A 30 -24.94 4.97 5.97
N GLN A 31 -24.95 6.17 6.54
CA GLN A 31 -25.16 7.39 5.77
C GLN A 31 -23.82 7.91 5.28
N LEU A 32 -23.76 8.30 4.01
CA LEU A 32 -22.58 8.96 3.50
C LEU A 32 -22.39 10.33 4.19
N PRO A 33 -21.13 10.73 4.45
CA PRO A 33 -20.82 12.09 4.87
C PRO A 33 -21.39 13.09 3.88
N LYS A 34 -22.00 14.17 4.40
CA LYS A 34 -22.53 15.28 3.56
C LYS A 34 -21.55 16.44 3.44
N HIS A 35 -20.49 16.42 4.25
CA HIS A 35 -19.41 17.39 4.30
C HIS A 35 -18.12 16.80 3.73
N SER A 36 -17.14 17.66 3.47
CA SER A 36 -15.81 17.24 3.02
C SER A 36 -15.09 16.49 4.15
N LEU A 37 -14.73 15.24 3.88
CA LEU A 37 -13.91 14.46 4.80
C LEU A 37 -12.48 15.02 4.89
N TRP A 38 -12.00 15.60 3.78
CA TRP A 38 -10.70 16.27 3.73
C TRP A 38 -10.63 17.43 4.72
N GLU A 39 -11.57 18.37 4.61
CA GLU A 39 -11.60 19.58 5.44
C GLU A 39 -11.81 19.24 6.92
N GLU A 40 -12.65 18.25 7.22
CA GLU A 40 -12.88 17.79 8.58
C GLU A 40 -11.61 17.25 9.26
N LEU A 41 -10.78 16.49 8.54
CA LEU A 41 -9.59 15.85 9.14
C LEU A 41 -8.32 16.70 9.07
N LEU A 42 -8.17 17.47 8.01
CA LEU A 42 -6.97 18.25 7.72
C LEU A 42 -7.13 19.73 8.10
N GLY A 43 -8.35 20.19 8.39
CA GLY A 43 -8.63 21.56 8.82
C GLY A 43 -8.45 22.61 7.73
N GLN A 44 -8.32 22.19 6.48
CA GLN A 44 -8.16 23.03 5.30
C GLN A 44 -8.93 22.43 4.12
N PRO A 45 -9.43 23.24 3.16
CA PRO A 45 -10.14 22.70 2.00
C PRO A 45 -9.21 21.86 1.10
N PRO A 46 -9.74 20.90 0.34
CA PRO A 46 -8.98 20.20 -0.69
C PRO A 46 -8.59 21.15 -1.82
N GLU A 47 -7.51 20.83 -2.52
CA GLU A 47 -7.05 21.61 -3.68
C GLU A 47 -7.93 21.35 -4.90
N ASN A 48 -8.35 20.09 -5.09
CA ASN A 48 -9.24 19.70 -6.18
C ASN A 48 -10.39 18.85 -5.65
N ILE A 49 -11.58 19.10 -6.20
CA ILE A 49 -12.78 18.28 -5.98
C ILE A 49 -13.34 17.86 -7.33
N THR A 50 -13.49 16.55 -7.52
CA THR A 50 -14.21 15.97 -8.67
C THR A 50 -15.48 15.29 -8.18
N SER A 51 -16.62 15.62 -8.77
CA SER A 51 -17.91 15.03 -8.42
C SER A 51 -18.59 14.42 -9.64
N GLN A 52 -19.10 13.20 -9.48
CA GLN A 52 -19.91 12.49 -10.47
C GLN A 52 -21.26 12.11 -9.83
N PRO A 53 -22.21 13.06 -9.72
CA PRO A 53 -23.45 12.86 -8.96
C PRO A 53 -24.32 11.70 -9.45
N ARG A 54 -24.29 11.39 -10.76
CA ARG A 54 -25.08 10.29 -11.35
C ARG A 54 -24.72 8.92 -10.78
N ILE A 55 -23.48 8.74 -10.36
CA ILE A 55 -22.98 7.48 -9.78
C ILE A 55 -22.63 7.64 -8.29
N GLY A 56 -22.90 8.81 -7.69
CA GLY A 56 -22.66 9.09 -6.28
C GLY A 56 -21.18 9.07 -5.88
N VAL A 57 -20.27 9.41 -6.81
CA VAL A 57 -18.82 9.44 -6.55
C VAL A 57 -18.36 10.87 -6.32
N GLN A 58 -17.59 11.09 -5.25
CA GLN A 58 -16.89 12.33 -4.95
C GLN A 58 -15.43 12.01 -4.63
N GLN A 59 -14.51 12.75 -5.24
CA GLN A 59 -13.08 12.65 -5.00
C GLN A 59 -12.55 14.01 -4.56
N GLU A 60 -11.76 14.02 -3.50
CA GLU A 60 -11.09 15.21 -2.95
C GLU A 60 -9.58 14.90 -2.87
N GLU A 61 -8.73 15.83 -3.29
CA GLU A 61 -7.28 15.65 -3.26
C GLU A 61 -6.53 16.95 -3.01
N GLY A 62 -5.28 16.82 -2.57
CA GLY A 62 -4.37 17.93 -2.30
C GLY A 62 -3.06 17.46 -1.66
N ALA A 63 -2.22 18.42 -1.26
CA ALA A 63 -0.96 18.13 -0.60
C ALA A 63 -1.15 17.56 0.82
N PHE A 64 -0.36 16.53 1.15
CA PHE A 64 -0.26 15.93 2.47
C PHE A 64 1.17 15.41 2.66
N GLU A 65 1.87 15.85 3.72
CA GLU A 65 3.26 15.43 4.01
C GLU A 65 4.22 15.58 2.81
N GLY A 66 4.04 16.63 2.01
CA GLY A 66 4.86 16.90 0.83
C GLY A 66 4.51 16.09 -0.42
N GLU A 67 3.56 15.16 -0.33
CA GLU A 67 3.07 14.31 -1.42
C GLU A 67 1.56 14.49 -1.60
N LYS A 68 0.89 13.60 -2.33
CA LYS A 68 -0.55 13.73 -2.62
C LYS A 68 -1.39 12.74 -1.82
N LEU A 69 -2.40 13.24 -1.13
CA LEU A 69 -3.47 12.43 -0.58
C LEU A 69 -4.72 12.56 -1.44
N ILE A 70 -5.46 11.46 -1.60
CA ILE A 70 -6.72 11.39 -2.33
C ILE A 70 -7.72 10.67 -1.44
N VAL A 71 -8.90 11.24 -1.24
CA VAL A 71 -10.07 10.54 -0.68
C VAL A 71 -11.13 10.40 -1.75
N THR A 72 -11.63 9.18 -1.92
CA THR A 72 -12.74 8.89 -2.83
C THR A 72 -13.89 8.30 -2.04
N VAL A 73 -15.03 8.97 -2.09
CA VAL A 73 -16.29 8.57 -1.47
C VAL A 73 -17.22 8.04 -2.55
N GLN A 74 -17.68 6.81 -2.37
CA GLN A 74 -18.66 6.11 -3.19
C GLN A 74 -19.80 5.61 -2.28
N PRO A 75 -20.98 5.23 -2.82
CA PRO A 75 -22.14 4.84 -2.01
C PRO A 75 -21.88 3.78 -0.93
N THR A 76 -20.96 2.85 -1.18
CA THR A 76 -20.66 1.72 -0.27
C THR A 76 -19.20 1.65 0.16
N ARG A 77 -18.38 2.62 -0.24
CA ARG A 77 -16.92 2.51 -0.14
C ARG A 77 -16.27 3.87 0.01
N ILE A 78 -15.30 3.96 0.91
CA ILE A 78 -14.42 5.11 1.05
C ILE A 78 -12.99 4.61 0.91
N ASP A 79 -12.22 5.23 0.02
CA ASP A 79 -10.81 4.96 -0.19
C ASP A 79 -9.99 6.20 0.18
N TRP A 80 -8.95 5.99 0.97
CA TRP A 80 -7.89 6.96 1.22
C TRP A 80 -6.61 6.44 0.59
N ILE A 81 -5.99 7.23 -0.29
CA ILE A 81 -4.78 6.86 -1.02
C ILE A 81 -3.74 7.96 -0.82
N PHE A 82 -2.61 7.61 -0.22
CA PHE A 82 -1.43 8.46 -0.12
C PHE A 82 -0.41 8.01 -1.16
N THR A 83 -0.08 8.88 -2.11
CA THR A 83 0.70 8.54 -3.30
C THR A 83 1.49 9.75 -3.81
N VAL A 84 2.34 9.53 -4.81
CA VAL A 84 3.25 10.56 -5.30
C VAL A 84 2.48 11.67 -6.01
N ASP A 85 2.88 12.91 -5.75
CA ASP A 85 2.40 14.05 -6.53
C ASP A 85 3.17 14.19 -7.85
N ASN A 86 2.58 13.67 -8.92
CA ASN A 86 3.15 13.78 -10.28
C ASN A 86 3.21 15.21 -10.82
N ASN A 87 2.58 16.20 -10.17
CA ASN A 87 2.66 17.60 -10.57
C ASN A 87 3.91 18.30 -10.03
N GLN A 88 4.56 17.73 -9.02
CA GLN A 88 5.86 18.22 -8.59
C GLN A 88 6.87 17.85 -9.67
N ASN A 89 7.67 18.83 -10.11
CA ASN A 89 8.77 18.61 -11.04
C ASN A 89 9.82 17.73 -10.36
N THR A 90 9.60 16.41 -10.34
CA THR A 90 10.58 15.43 -9.90
C THR A 90 11.81 15.66 -10.75
N THR A 91 12.89 16.05 -10.08
CA THR A 91 14.17 16.27 -10.74
C THR A 91 14.53 14.98 -11.47
N ILE A 92 14.89 15.09 -12.76
CA ILE A 92 15.16 13.98 -13.71
C ILE A 92 16.21 12.97 -13.18
N SER A 93 16.86 13.26 -12.04
CA SER A 93 17.90 12.44 -11.41
C SER A 93 17.39 11.25 -10.57
N GLN A 94 16.12 11.19 -10.16
CA GLN A 94 15.61 10.03 -9.42
C GLN A 94 15.05 8.96 -10.36
N LYS A 95 15.67 7.77 -10.35
CA LYS A 95 15.29 6.62 -11.21
C LYS A 95 13.93 6.00 -10.84
N ILE A 96 13.48 6.18 -9.60
CA ILE A 96 12.24 5.62 -9.07
C ILE A 96 11.53 6.71 -8.26
N THR A 97 10.29 6.97 -8.64
CA THR A 97 9.37 7.88 -7.97
C THR A 97 8.67 7.14 -6.81
N SER A 98 8.60 7.76 -5.64
CA SER A 98 8.07 7.16 -4.39
C SER A 98 7.71 8.25 -3.40
N ILE A 99 6.78 8.00 -2.48
CA ILE A 99 6.42 8.93 -1.38
C ILE A 99 7.42 8.93 -0.22
N GLY A 100 8.64 8.41 -0.44
CA GLY A 100 9.71 8.34 0.55
C GLY A 100 9.93 6.95 1.14
N GLN A 101 10.66 6.89 2.27
CA GLN A 101 10.87 5.65 3.01
C GLN A 101 9.55 5.17 3.59
N PHE A 102 9.32 3.85 3.57
CA PHE A 102 8.05 3.27 3.99
C PHE A 102 7.68 3.64 5.42
N VAL A 103 8.63 3.52 6.36
CA VAL A 103 8.40 3.81 7.78
C VAL A 103 8.03 5.28 8.00
N ASP A 104 8.68 6.19 7.28
CA ASP A 104 8.45 7.63 7.42
C ASP A 104 7.09 8.05 6.85
N ALA A 105 6.72 7.53 5.68
CA ALA A 105 5.44 7.80 5.05
C ALA A 105 4.26 7.15 5.80
N LEU A 106 4.48 6.02 6.47
CA LEU A 106 3.44 5.24 7.13
C LEU A 106 2.89 5.95 8.37
N ASN A 107 3.75 6.53 9.21
CA ASN A 107 3.32 7.12 10.48
C ASN A 107 2.25 8.21 10.34
N PRO A 108 2.46 9.29 9.55
CA PRO A 108 1.46 10.35 9.42
C PRO A 108 0.18 9.82 8.75
N PHE A 109 0.30 8.88 7.80
CA PHE A 109 -0.84 8.24 7.19
C PHE A 109 -1.68 7.47 8.22
N VAL A 110 -1.04 6.63 9.04
CA VAL A 110 -1.72 5.86 10.09
C VAL A 110 -2.41 6.75 11.10
N ASP A 111 -1.75 7.84 11.53
CA ASP A 111 -2.32 8.77 12.49
C ASP A 111 -3.54 9.52 11.91
N LEU A 112 -3.51 9.88 10.62
CA LEU A 112 -4.68 10.44 9.93
C LEU A 112 -5.83 9.43 9.86
N MET A 113 -5.56 8.19 9.46
CA MET A 113 -6.58 7.15 9.33
C MET A 113 -7.19 6.77 10.68
N VAL A 114 -6.38 6.69 11.74
CA VAL A 114 -6.86 6.43 13.10
C VAL A 114 -7.80 7.54 13.59
N ARG A 115 -7.51 8.82 13.31
CA ARG A 115 -8.43 9.92 13.61
C ARG A 115 -9.72 9.80 12.83
N TRP A 116 -9.66 9.47 11.55
CA TRP A 116 -10.86 9.28 10.73
C TRP A 116 -11.73 8.13 11.23
N LEU A 117 -11.14 6.99 11.61
CA LEU A 117 -11.87 5.83 12.11
C LEU A 117 -12.61 6.09 13.42
N GLN A 118 -12.27 7.15 14.17
CA GLN A 118 -13.04 7.57 15.36
C GLN A 118 -14.37 8.23 15.02
N ILE A 119 -14.49 8.78 13.81
CA ILE A 119 -15.67 9.51 13.33
C ILE A 119 -16.27 8.87 12.07
N SER A 120 -15.73 7.74 11.62
CA SER A 120 -16.17 7.08 10.39
C SER A 120 -17.62 6.58 10.54
N PRO A 121 -18.38 6.53 9.44
CA PRO A 121 -19.65 5.79 9.43
C PRO A 121 -19.44 4.31 9.81
N PRO A 122 -20.49 3.58 10.19
CA PRO A 122 -20.40 2.14 10.43
C PRO A 122 -19.78 1.40 9.24
N LEU A 123 -18.84 0.51 9.53
CA LEU A 123 -18.06 -0.22 8.53
C LEU A 123 -18.36 -1.72 8.62
N GLN A 124 -18.44 -2.38 7.47
CA GLN A 124 -18.47 -3.84 7.38
C GLN A 124 -17.08 -4.43 7.15
N ARG A 125 -16.23 -3.73 6.40
CA ARG A 125 -14.87 -4.21 6.10
C ARG A 125 -13.88 -3.08 6.12
N LEU A 126 -12.67 -3.43 6.51
CA LEU A 126 -11.53 -2.54 6.55
C LEU A 126 -10.32 -3.22 5.90
N ALA A 127 -9.56 -2.46 5.13
CA ALA A 127 -8.34 -2.92 4.49
C ALA A 127 -7.24 -1.88 4.60
N PHE A 128 -6.01 -2.35 4.80
CA PHE A 128 -4.77 -1.63 4.59
C PHE A 128 -4.07 -2.20 3.36
N GLY A 129 -3.65 -1.35 2.44
CA GLY A 129 -2.85 -1.72 1.29
C GLY A 129 -1.60 -0.87 1.19
N ALA A 130 -0.52 -1.44 0.66
CA ALA A 130 0.68 -0.69 0.35
C ALA A 130 1.41 -1.33 -0.84
N THR A 131 2.02 -0.49 -1.67
CA THR A 131 3.00 -0.90 -2.67
C THR A 131 4.37 -0.43 -2.22
N LEU A 132 5.28 -1.37 -2.00
CA LEU A 132 6.63 -1.13 -1.51
C LEU A 132 7.65 -1.50 -2.57
N LEU A 133 8.66 -0.65 -2.69
CA LEU A 133 9.71 -0.71 -3.69
C LEU A 133 11.07 -0.83 -3.00
N LEU A 134 11.83 -1.84 -3.38
CA LEU A 134 13.22 -2.01 -2.98
C LEU A 134 14.12 -1.91 -4.23
N PRO A 135 14.69 -0.72 -4.51
CA PRO A 135 15.53 -0.48 -5.68
C PRO A 135 16.79 -1.36 -5.69
N MET A 136 17.20 -1.79 -6.87
CA MET A 136 18.35 -2.65 -7.12
C MET A 136 19.07 -2.25 -8.42
N ASP A 137 20.38 -2.46 -8.43
CA ASP A 137 21.21 -2.14 -9.60
C ASP A 137 21.10 -3.23 -10.69
N GLU A 138 20.85 -4.48 -10.33
CA GLU A 138 20.83 -5.63 -11.25
C GLU A 138 19.58 -6.52 -11.08
N SER A 139 19.10 -7.07 -12.19
CA SER A 139 17.96 -8.01 -12.22
C SER A 139 18.23 -9.30 -11.45
N SER A 140 19.44 -9.86 -11.57
CA SER A 140 19.90 -11.03 -10.82
C SER A 140 19.84 -10.79 -9.31
N ALA A 141 20.37 -9.65 -8.85
CA ALA A 141 20.36 -9.25 -7.45
C ALA A 141 18.92 -9.04 -6.94
N ALA A 142 18.06 -8.38 -7.70
CA ALA A 142 16.65 -8.20 -7.35
C ALA A 142 15.91 -9.53 -7.17
N ARG A 143 16.10 -10.49 -8.11
CA ARG A 143 15.50 -11.82 -8.00
C ARG A 143 16.02 -12.59 -6.79
N GLN A 144 17.32 -12.59 -6.56
CA GLN A 144 17.93 -13.24 -5.39
C GLN A 144 17.41 -12.64 -4.08
N GLN A 145 17.33 -11.31 -4.00
CA GLN A 145 16.80 -10.62 -2.84
C GLN A 145 15.32 -10.96 -2.60
N LEU A 146 14.51 -10.97 -3.66
CA LEU A 146 13.09 -11.30 -3.54
C LEU A 146 12.89 -12.74 -3.06
N LEU A 147 13.63 -13.70 -3.62
CA LEU A 147 13.56 -15.11 -3.23
C LEU A 147 13.97 -15.34 -1.77
N ALA A 148 14.77 -14.46 -1.17
CA ALA A 148 15.10 -14.52 0.25
C ALA A 148 13.88 -14.29 1.16
N TYR A 149 12.85 -13.58 0.70
CA TYR A 149 11.60 -13.36 1.43
C TYR A 149 10.60 -14.53 1.29
N LEU A 150 10.87 -15.50 0.41
CA LEU A 150 9.90 -16.53 0.06
C LEU A 150 10.36 -17.91 0.53
N PRO A 151 9.45 -18.80 0.96
CA PRO A 151 9.78 -20.17 1.35
C PRO A 151 9.99 -21.08 0.12
N LEU A 152 10.73 -20.59 -0.88
CA LEU A 152 10.99 -21.25 -2.16
C LEU A 152 12.47 -21.58 -2.31
N ASN A 153 12.79 -22.65 -3.06
CA ASN A 153 14.18 -22.98 -3.39
C ASN A 153 14.68 -22.07 -4.52
N PRO A 154 15.69 -21.20 -4.30
CA PRO A 154 16.18 -20.28 -5.33
C PRO A 154 16.71 -20.97 -6.58
N GLN A 155 17.27 -22.18 -6.46
CA GLN A 155 17.80 -22.96 -7.59
C GLN A 155 16.74 -23.31 -8.62
N ALA A 156 15.47 -23.40 -8.22
CA ALA A 156 14.36 -23.66 -9.13
C ALA A 156 14.10 -22.50 -10.12
N PHE A 157 14.72 -21.33 -9.90
CA PHE A 157 14.45 -20.10 -10.65
C PHE A 157 15.68 -19.51 -11.35
N GLU A 158 16.81 -20.24 -11.43
CA GLU A 158 18.07 -19.73 -12.03
C GLU A 158 17.87 -19.18 -13.46
N ASN A 159 17.05 -19.87 -14.26
CA ASN A 159 16.76 -19.51 -15.66
C ASN A 159 15.42 -18.79 -15.85
N ALA A 160 14.75 -18.37 -14.78
CA ALA A 160 13.46 -17.68 -14.86
C ALA A 160 13.65 -16.24 -15.36
N GLN A 161 12.98 -15.87 -16.46
CA GLN A 161 13.03 -14.49 -16.99
C GLN A 161 12.06 -13.56 -16.27
N GLU A 162 10.93 -14.10 -15.81
CA GLU A 162 9.89 -13.38 -15.08
C GLU A 162 9.51 -14.19 -13.83
N PHE A 163 9.17 -13.47 -12.76
CA PHE A 163 8.74 -14.07 -11.50
C PHE A 163 7.63 -13.23 -10.88
N ALA A 164 6.52 -13.89 -10.54
CA ALA A 164 5.45 -13.32 -9.74
C ALA A 164 4.97 -14.39 -8.75
N TYR A 165 4.91 -14.04 -7.47
CA TYR A 165 4.38 -14.87 -6.40
C TYR A 165 3.28 -14.13 -5.68
N GLN A 166 2.14 -14.79 -5.47
CA GLN A 166 1.01 -14.20 -4.75
C GLN A 166 0.42 -15.24 -3.82
N ILE A 167 0.19 -14.85 -2.57
CA ILE A 167 -0.36 -15.72 -1.54
C ILE A 167 -1.25 -14.95 -0.58
N ASN A 168 -2.33 -15.60 -0.11
CA ASN A 168 -3.12 -15.16 1.02
C ASN A 168 -2.91 -16.12 2.19
N ARG A 169 -2.47 -15.60 3.35
CA ARG A 169 -2.30 -16.35 4.60
C ARG A 169 -3.30 -15.86 5.66
N PRO A 170 -4.54 -16.36 5.72
CA PRO A 170 -5.51 -15.87 6.68
C PRO A 170 -5.06 -16.10 8.13
N ARG A 171 -5.30 -15.15 9.02
CA ARG A 171 -5.15 -15.31 10.48
C ARG A 171 -6.30 -14.66 11.23
N ASN A 172 -6.58 -15.09 12.45
CA ASN A 172 -7.59 -14.44 13.28
C ASN A 172 -7.07 -13.11 13.82
N SER A 173 -7.97 -12.12 13.90
CA SER A 173 -7.68 -10.82 14.49
C SER A 173 -7.37 -10.95 15.98
N ILE A 174 -6.41 -10.17 16.45
CA ILE A 174 -6.08 -9.99 17.87
C ILE A 174 -6.61 -8.68 18.45
N SER A 175 -7.34 -7.88 17.65
CA SER A 175 -7.97 -6.62 18.08
C SER A 175 -9.11 -6.77 19.09
N GLY A 176 -9.48 -8.00 19.44
CA GLY A 176 -10.56 -8.32 20.38
C GLY A 176 -11.94 -8.45 19.73
N ILE A 177 -12.03 -8.46 18.40
CA ILE A 177 -13.26 -8.80 17.67
C ILE A 177 -13.30 -10.32 17.49
N SER A 178 -14.26 -11.00 18.12
CA SER A 178 -14.37 -12.46 18.08
C SER A 178 -14.52 -12.96 16.65
N ASP A 179 -13.78 -14.02 16.33
CA ASP A 179 -13.91 -14.78 15.08
C ASP A 179 -13.76 -13.92 13.80
N LEU A 180 -13.09 -12.77 13.88
CA LEU A 180 -12.81 -11.91 12.73
C LEU A 180 -11.56 -12.43 12.00
N PRO A 181 -11.69 -13.04 10.80
CA PRO A 181 -10.54 -13.46 10.03
C PRO A 181 -9.96 -12.26 9.28
N ILE A 182 -8.63 -12.17 9.23
CA ILE A 182 -7.87 -11.20 8.45
C ILE A 182 -7.17 -11.95 7.33
N ASN A 183 -7.47 -11.55 6.09
CA ASN A 183 -6.71 -11.96 4.92
C ASN A 183 -5.40 -11.18 4.87
N ARG A 184 -4.29 -11.89 4.69
CA ARG A 184 -2.95 -11.33 4.51
C ARG A 184 -2.50 -11.60 3.08
N LEU A 185 -3.08 -10.88 2.13
CA LEU A 185 -2.68 -11.02 0.72
C LEU A 185 -1.37 -10.28 0.51
N SER A 186 -0.39 -10.96 -0.05
CA SER A 186 0.86 -10.36 -0.52
C SER A 186 1.19 -10.83 -1.92
N LYS A 187 1.78 -9.93 -2.71
CA LYS A 187 2.28 -10.20 -4.05
C LYS A 187 3.69 -9.67 -4.18
N TRP A 188 4.56 -10.51 -4.70
CA TRP A 188 6.00 -10.28 -4.84
C TRP A 188 6.37 -10.40 -6.30
N SER A 189 7.03 -9.39 -6.84
CA SER A 189 7.53 -9.40 -8.23
C SER A 189 8.81 -8.59 -8.36
N VAL A 190 9.54 -8.78 -9.46
CA VAL A 190 10.60 -7.86 -9.88
C VAL A 190 10.08 -7.04 -11.05
N ILE A 191 10.19 -5.72 -10.95
CA ILE A 191 9.82 -4.78 -12.02
C ILE A 191 11.08 -4.11 -12.57
N SER A 192 11.07 -3.79 -13.87
CA SER A 192 12.13 -3.02 -14.53
C SER A 192 11.60 -1.69 -15.01
N TRP A 193 12.19 -0.60 -14.53
CA TRP A 193 11.91 0.76 -14.99
C TRP A 193 12.84 1.13 -16.13
N ARG A 194 12.29 1.73 -17.19
CA ARG A 194 13.06 2.29 -18.31
C ARG A 194 12.62 3.72 -18.55
N THR A 195 13.53 4.66 -18.39
CA THR A 195 13.29 6.07 -18.73
C THR A 195 13.60 6.29 -20.20
N ILE A 196 12.56 6.47 -21.02
CA ILE A 196 12.73 6.81 -22.43
C ILE A 196 12.89 8.33 -22.55
N GLN A 197 14.14 8.81 -22.64
CA GLN A 197 14.40 10.20 -23.00
C GLN A 197 14.30 10.37 -24.52
N ILE A 198 13.24 11.02 -24.99
CA ILE A 198 13.11 11.41 -26.40
C ILE A 198 13.87 12.74 -26.60
N VAL A 199 15.16 12.66 -26.93
CA VAL A 199 15.96 13.84 -27.29
C VAL A 199 16.00 13.96 -28.82
N PRO A 200 15.41 15.00 -29.43
CA PRO A 200 15.46 15.19 -30.87
C PRO A 200 16.84 15.74 -31.28
N LYS A 201 17.85 14.85 -31.44
CA LYS A 201 19.05 14.97 -32.33
C LYS A 201 20.32 14.21 -31.89
N VAL A 202 20.31 13.33 -30.89
CA VAL A 202 21.53 12.57 -30.50
C VAL A 202 21.22 11.08 -30.34
N ASN A 203 21.90 10.25 -31.13
CA ASN A 203 21.72 8.78 -31.21
C ASN A 203 22.28 7.98 -30.02
N ASN A 204 22.51 8.62 -28.87
CA ASN A 204 22.96 7.90 -27.66
C ASN A 204 21.82 7.88 -26.65
N SER A 205 20.95 6.88 -26.77
CA SER A 205 20.09 6.49 -25.66
C SER A 205 20.95 5.68 -24.69
N SER A 206 21.25 6.23 -23.51
CA SER A 206 21.67 5.41 -22.38
C SER A 206 20.44 4.69 -21.86
N ASP A 207 20.32 3.39 -22.13
CA ASP A 207 19.28 2.52 -21.56
C ASP A 207 19.63 2.24 -20.09
N GLU A 208 19.47 3.24 -19.23
CA GLU A 208 19.56 3.03 -17.79
C GLU A 208 18.28 2.37 -17.29
N SER A 209 18.27 1.04 -17.32
CA SER A 209 17.25 0.26 -16.63
C SER A 209 17.51 0.25 -15.12
N CYS A 210 16.45 0.39 -14.32
CA CYS A 210 16.50 0.18 -12.88
C CYS A 210 15.60 -1.00 -12.52
N PHE A 211 16.10 -1.92 -11.70
CA PHE A 211 15.35 -3.08 -11.24
C PHE A 211 14.84 -2.83 -9.83
N THR A 212 13.64 -3.30 -9.52
CA THR A 212 13.04 -3.05 -8.21
C THR A 212 12.32 -4.30 -7.75
N CYS A 213 12.58 -4.75 -6.52
CA CYS A 213 11.69 -5.72 -5.89
C CYS A 213 10.42 -4.98 -5.49
N CYS A 214 9.28 -5.50 -5.91
CA CYS A 214 7.98 -4.95 -5.60
C CYS A 214 7.27 -5.89 -4.63
N LEU A 215 6.78 -5.32 -3.53
CA LEU A 215 5.87 -5.97 -2.60
C LEU A 215 4.56 -5.19 -2.58
N GLU A 216 3.48 -5.82 -3.00
CA GLU A 216 2.13 -5.33 -2.80
C GLU A 216 1.51 -6.10 -1.63
N VAL A 217 1.07 -5.40 -0.59
CA VAL A 217 0.27 -5.99 0.51
C VAL A 217 -1.16 -5.47 0.44
N ASP A 218 -2.11 -6.36 0.73
CA ASP A 218 -3.53 -6.05 0.90
C ASP A 218 -4.06 -6.85 2.09
N ILE A 219 -4.00 -6.23 3.26
CA ILE A 219 -4.40 -6.80 4.54
C ILE A 219 -5.81 -6.35 4.84
N ASN A 220 -6.78 -7.26 4.83
CA ASN A 220 -8.18 -6.91 4.94
C ASN A 220 -8.98 -7.86 5.80
N THR A 221 -10.01 -7.34 6.46
CA THR A 221 -11.01 -8.16 7.13
C THR A 221 -11.79 -9.01 6.13
N SER A 222 -12.03 -10.26 6.50
CA SER A 222 -12.74 -11.23 5.64
C SER A 222 -14.12 -10.72 5.24
N PRO A 223 -14.52 -10.88 3.96
CA PRO A 223 -15.89 -10.61 3.53
C PRO A 223 -16.92 -11.57 4.16
N GLU A 224 -16.47 -12.68 4.75
CA GLU A 224 -17.34 -13.66 5.39
C GLU A 224 -17.78 -13.24 6.81
N TYR A 225 -17.08 -12.29 7.43
CA TYR A 225 -17.47 -11.73 8.72
C TYR A 225 -18.85 -11.05 8.60
N GLN A 226 -19.77 -11.45 9.47
CA GLN A 226 -21.15 -10.97 9.43
C GLN A 226 -21.34 -9.81 10.42
N GLY A 227 -21.98 -8.76 9.94
CA GLY A 227 -22.32 -7.58 10.74
C GLY A 227 -21.31 -6.46 10.63
N ASP A 228 -21.49 -5.46 11.48
CA ASP A 228 -20.67 -4.27 11.50
C ASP A 228 -19.43 -4.49 12.39
N LEU A 229 -18.31 -3.91 11.97
CA LEU A 229 -17.11 -3.83 12.78
C LEU A 229 -17.37 -2.84 13.94
N PRO A 230 -17.08 -3.22 15.20
CA PRO A 230 -17.33 -2.33 16.35
C PRO A 230 -16.51 -1.04 16.23
N SER A 231 -17.19 0.11 16.21
CA SER A 231 -16.57 1.42 15.95
C SER A 231 -15.44 1.74 16.93
N GLU A 232 -15.57 1.36 18.20
CA GLU A 232 -14.56 1.56 19.23
C GLU A 232 -13.28 0.73 19.03
N ARG A 233 -13.35 -0.32 18.19
CA ARG A 233 -12.20 -1.19 17.85
C ARG A 233 -11.55 -0.83 16.53
N LEU A 234 -12.18 -0.01 15.69
CA LEU A 234 -11.66 0.31 14.35
C LEU A 234 -10.23 0.87 14.36
N PRO A 235 -9.85 1.83 15.24
CA PRO A 235 -8.47 2.29 15.31
C PRO A 235 -7.46 1.19 15.64
N GLN A 236 -7.79 0.31 16.60
CA GLN A 236 -6.92 -0.79 17.01
C GLN A 236 -6.81 -1.84 15.89
N LEU A 237 -7.94 -2.17 15.26
CA LEU A 237 -7.98 -3.09 14.12
C LEU A 237 -7.13 -2.56 12.96
N PHE A 238 -7.23 -1.28 12.60
CA PHE A 238 -6.42 -0.72 11.53
C PHE A 238 -4.93 -0.81 11.81
N ARG A 239 -4.51 -0.51 13.05
CA ARG A 239 -3.10 -0.69 13.47
C ARG A 239 -2.65 -2.15 13.33
N GLU A 240 -3.51 -3.11 13.69
CA GLU A 240 -3.21 -4.53 13.46
C GLU A 240 -3.03 -4.85 11.96
N LEU A 241 -3.86 -4.31 11.06
CA LEU A 241 -3.70 -4.50 9.61
C LEU A 241 -2.39 -3.90 9.09
N VAL A 242 -1.96 -2.77 9.65
CA VAL A 242 -0.69 -2.11 9.32
C VAL A 242 0.50 -2.92 9.83
N ASP A 243 0.47 -3.35 11.10
CA ASP A 243 1.51 -4.18 11.72
C ASP A 243 1.73 -5.46 10.90
N LEU A 244 0.64 -6.02 10.37
CA LEU A 244 0.64 -7.14 9.44
C LEU A 244 1.36 -6.88 8.12
N GLY A 245 1.12 -5.72 7.52
CA GLY A 245 1.83 -5.31 6.31
C GLY A 245 3.33 -5.12 6.58
N GLN A 246 3.68 -4.53 7.71
CA GLN A 246 5.08 -4.36 8.13
C GLN A 246 5.77 -5.70 8.42
N GLU A 247 5.07 -6.64 9.06
CA GLU A 247 5.55 -8.01 9.32
C GLU A 247 5.91 -8.71 8.01
N ILE A 248 5.03 -8.66 7.00
CA ILE A 248 5.29 -9.26 5.68
C ILE A 248 6.48 -8.58 4.98
N ALA A 249 6.57 -7.25 5.03
CA ALA A 249 7.69 -6.53 4.43
C ALA A 249 9.05 -6.82 5.10
N ARG A 250 9.04 -7.13 6.40
CA ARG A 250 10.24 -7.46 7.17
C ARG A 250 10.63 -8.93 7.07
N GLU A 251 9.66 -9.83 7.09
CA GLU A 251 9.88 -11.26 7.31
C GLU A 251 9.54 -12.13 6.09
N GLY A 252 8.87 -11.57 5.10
CA GLY A 252 8.46 -12.27 3.89
C GLY A 252 7.16 -13.06 4.05
N ASP A 253 7.01 -14.13 3.26
CA ASP A 253 5.90 -15.08 3.42
C ASP A 253 6.15 -15.98 4.63
N ILE A 254 5.45 -15.68 5.72
CA ILE A 254 5.42 -16.47 6.95
C ILE A 254 3.99 -16.97 7.24
N PRO A 255 3.84 -18.14 7.89
CA PRO A 255 2.54 -18.69 8.25
C PRO A 255 1.62 -17.76 9.05
#